data_AF-A0A2A4UKM6-F1
#
_entry.id   AF-A0A2A4UKM6-F1
#
_cell.length_a   1.000
_cell.length_b   1.000
_cell.length_c   1.000
_cell.angle_alpha   90.00
_cell.angle_beta   90.00
_cell.angle_gamma   90.00
#
_symmetry.space_group_name_H-M   'P 1'
#
loop_
_entity.id
_entity.type
_entity.pdbx_description
1 polymer ?
#
loop_
_entity_poly.entity_id
_entity_poly.type
_entity_poly.pdbx_seq_one_letter_code
_entity_poly.pdbx_strand_id
1 'polypeptide(L)'
;MAIELPSDYYLTNFNELVQYTALNYADLLSDSEQDFLDVFAHLPVTAQMLYIRMLTRTGHWFRATKLRYNEIPDVHIDAIRLQNCDLVSLYGAEPAAIENTLGLFNKKEWLAQLTHSR
;
A
#
# COMPACT_ATOMS: atom_id res chain seq x y z
N MET A 1 -12.89 -20.21 -22.35
CA MET A 1 -11.76 -19.30 -22.61
C MET A 1 -11.63 -18.40 -21.40
N ALA A 2 -10.50 -18.42 -20.69
CA ALA A 2 -10.30 -17.54 -19.54
C ALA A 2 -10.02 -16.12 -20.06
N ILE A 3 -10.64 -15.11 -19.46
CA ILE A 3 -10.35 -13.71 -19.76
C ILE A 3 -9.09 -13.36 -18.97
N GLU A 4 -7.99 -13.08 -19.68
CA GLU A 4 -6.79 -12.51 -19.06
C GLU A 4 -6.98 -11.00 -18.91
N LEU A 5 -6.93 -10.51 -17.67
CA LEU A 5 -7.04 -9.09 -17.37
C LEU A 5 -5.64 -8.44 -17.41
N PRO A 6 -5.53 -7.16 -17.83
CA PRO A 6 -4.30 -6.39 -17.72
C PRO A 6 -3.76 -6.39 -16.30
N SER A 7 -2.44 -6.36 -16.11
CA SER A 7 -1.83 -6.40 -14.77
C SER A 7 -2.17 -5.19 -13.89
N ASP A 8 -2.67 -4.10 -14.45
CA ASP A 8 -3.00 -2.84 -13.80
C ASP A 8 -4.52 -2.61 -13.65
N TYR A 9 -5.37 -3.58 -14.01
CA TYR A 9 -6.83 -3.42 -14.04
C TYR A 9 -7.43 -2.88 -12.73
N TYR A 10 -6.84 -3.24 -11.58
CA TYR A 10 -7.29 -2.79 -10.27
C TYR A 10 -7.06 -1.30 -10.04
N LEU A 11 -5.97 -0.74 -10.60
CA LEU A 11 -5.69 0.68 -10.52
C LEU A 11 -6.65 1.45 -11.44
N THR A 12 -6.89 0.94 -12.65
CA THR A 12 -7.87 1.51 -13.58
C THR A 12 -9.25 1.59 -12.94
N ASN A 13 -9.73 0.48 -12.36
CA ASN A 13 -11.02 0.45 -11.69
C ASN A 13 -11.10 1.44 -10.51
N PHE A 14 -10.03 1.56 -9.73
CA PHE A 14 -9.97 2.51 -8.63
C PHE A 14 -10.05 3.96 -9.13
N ASN A 15 -9.26 4.29 -10.16
CA ASN A 15 -9.25 5.62 -10.76
C ASN A 15 -10.61 5.99 -11.36
N GLU A 16 -11.28 5.06 -12.05
CA GLU A 16 -12.64 5.28 -12.57
C GLU A 16 -13.64 5.58 -11.45
N LEU A 17 -13.61 4.81 -10.36
CA LEU A 17 -14.50 5.01 -9.21
C LEU A 17 -14.28 6.37 -8.56
N VAL A 18 -13.02 6.72 -8.31
CA VAL A 18 -12.64 7.98 -7.66
C VAL A 18 -12.96 9.18 -8.53
N GLN A 19 -12.65 9.13 -9.83
CA GLN A 19 -12.96 10.21 -10.76
C GLN A 19 -14.46 10.42 -10.89
N TYR A 20 -15.23 9.34 -11.01
CA TYR A 20 -16.68 9.42 -11.01
C TYR A 20 -17.22 10.06 -9.72
N THR A 21 -16.66 9.68 -8.57
CA THR A 21 -17.06 10.21 -7.27
C THR A 21 -16.74 11.70 -7.17
N ALA A 22 -15.52 12.11 -7.52
CA ALA A 22 -15.09 13.50 -7.51
C ALA A 22 -15.90 14.38 -8.48
N LEU A 23 -16.34 13.84 -9.63
CA LEU A 23 -17.14 14.59 -10.60
C LEU A 23 -18.60 14.80 -10.16
N ASN A 24 -19.19 13.82 -9.47
CA ASN A 24 -20.64 13.81 -9.18
C ASN A 24 -20.98 14.16 -7.74
N TYR A 25 -20.02 14.01 -6.83
CA TYR A 25 -20.23 14.09 -5.37
C TYR A 25 -19.09 14.86 -4.69
N ALA A 26 -18.48 15.84 -5.38
CA ALA A 26 -17.42 16.67 -4.81
C ALA A 26 -17.82 17.34 -3.49
N ASP A 27 -19.08 17.73 -3.37
CA ASP A 27 -19.67 18.36 -2.18
C ASP A 27 -19.81 17.42 -0.99
N LEU A 28 -19.75 16.10 -1.21
CA LEU A 28 -19.75 15.09 -0.16
C LEU A 28 -18.35 14.71 0.31
N LEU A 29 -17.29 15.08 -0.42
CA LEU A 29 -15.91 14.83 -0.04
C LEU A 29 -15.43 15.92 0.91
N SER A 30 -14.90 15.50 2.06
CA SER A 30 -14.17 16.41 2.94
C SER A 30 -12.92 16.97 2.27
N ASP A 31 -12.43 18.11 2.76
CA ASP A 31 -11.19 18.71 2.27
C ASP A 31 -10.02 17.70 2.33
N SER A 32 -9.93 16.91 3.40
CA SER A 32 -8.90 15.87 3.54
C SER A 32 -9.01 14.74 2.51
N GLU A 33 -10.22 14.40 2.09
CA GLU A 33 -10.41 13.38 1.06
C GLU A 33 -10.05 13.94 -0.32
N GLN A 34 -10.41 15.19 -0.61
CA GLN A 34 -10.00 15.86 -1.85
C GLN A 34 -8.47 15.99 -1.95
N ASP A 35 -7.83 16.43 -0.87
CA ASP A 35 -6.36 16.51 -0.77
C ASP A 35 -5.71 15.14 -0.99
N PHE A 36 -6.27 14.07 -0.40
CA PHE A 36 -5.79 12.71 -0.63
C PHE A 36 -5.87 12.31 -2.11
N LEU A 37 -6.99 12.59 -2.79
CA LEU A 37 -7.17 12.27 -4.20
C LEU A 37 -6.14 12.99 -5.08
N ASP A 38 -5.91 14.27 -4.80
CA ASP A 38 -4.92 15.07 -5.51
C ASP A 38 -3.51 14.55 -5.28
N VAL A 39 -3.12 14.30 -4.03
CA VAL A 39 -1.82 13.71 -3.68
C VAL A 39 -1.63 12.36 -4.37
N PHE A 40 -2.64 11.49 -4.32
CA PHE A 40 -2.59 10.17 -4.94
C PHE A 40 -2.43 10.27 -6.47
N ALA A 41 -3.17 11.16 -7.13
CA ALA A 41 -3.11 11.34 -8.58
C ALA A 41 -1.74 11.83 -9.08
N HIS A 42 -0.99 12.56 -8.26
CA HIS A 42 0.35 13.08 -8.62
C HIS A 42 1.49 12.06 -8.42
N LEU A 43 1.22 10.92 -7.78
CA LEU A 43 2.23 9.87 -7.61
C LEU A 43 2.56 9.18 -8.94
N PRO A 44 3.79 8.67 -9.11
CA PRO A 44 4.10 7.76 -10.21
C PRO A 44 3.15 6.55 -10.22
N VAL A 45 2.78 6.08 -11.41
CA VAL A 45 1.80 4.99 -11.59
C VAL A 45 2.18 3.75 -10.76
N THR A 46 3.47 3.38 -10.69
CA THR A 46 3.92 2.22 -9.92
C THR A 46 3.72 2.38 -8.40
N ALA A 47 3.84 3.61 -7.88
CA ALA A 47 3.54 3.92 -6.48
C ALA A 47 2.02 3.88 -6.21
N GLN A 48 1.21 4.39 -7.14
CA GLN A 48 -0.26 4.24 -7.07
C GLN A 48 -0.65 2.75 -7.05
N MET A 49 -0.08 1.95 -7.96
CA MET A 49 -0.29 0.50 -7.99
C MET A 49 0.06 -0.16 -6.66
N LEU A 50 1.23 0.15 -6.08
CA LEU A 50 1.65 -0.39 -4.79
C LEU A 50 0.66 -0.05 -3.68
N TYR A 51 0.18 1.19 -3.63
CA TYR A 51 -0.78 1.63 -2.63
C TYR A 51 -2.11 0.88 -2.73
N ILE A 52 -2.68 0.76 -3.94
CA ILE A 52 -3.94 0.01 -4.14
C ILE A 52 -3.73 -1.48 -3.86
N ARG A 53 -2.57 -2.06 -4.21
CA ARG A 53 -2.22 -3.43 -3.84
C ARG A 53 -2.18 -3.64 -2.33
N MET A 54 -1.79 -2.62 -1.55
CA MET A 54 -1.81 -2.68 -0.09
C MET A 54 -3.25 -2.55 0.45
N LEU A 55 -4.02 -1.57 -0.04
CA LEU A 55 -5.42 -1.35 0.38
C LEU A 55 -6.34 -2.55 0.10
N THR A 56 -6.09 -3.28 -0.98
CA THR A 56 -6.88 -4.45 -1.37
C THR A 56 -6.48 -5.74 -0.65
N ARG A 57 -5.43 -5.69 0.19
CA ARG A 57 -4.96 -6.84 0.99
C ARG A 57 -5.43 -6.74 2.43
N THR A 58 -5.59 -7.89 3.08
CA THR A 58 -5.93 -7.95 4.50
C THR A 58 -4.75 -7.53 5.37
N GLY A 59 -5.02 -6.63 6.33
CA GLY A 59 -4.07 -6.18 7.34
C GLY A 59 -3.49 -4.79 7.06
N HIS A 60 -2.96 -4.16 8.11
CA HIS A 60 -2.38 -2.81 8.05
C HIS A 60 -0.85 -2.81 7.98
N TRP A 61 -0.24 -3.99 8.16
CA TRP A 61 1.20 -4.16 8.23
C TRP A 61 1.65 -5.08 7.12
N PHE A 62 2.68 -4.65 6.41
CA PHE A 62 3.25 -5.40 5.31
C PHE A 62 4.76 -5.49 5.46
N ARG A 63 5.31 -6.68 5.25
CA ARG A 63 6.76 -6.83 5.12
C ARG A 63 7.17 -6.48 3.70
N ALA A 64 8.03 -5.49 3.52
CA ALA A 64 8.52 -5.07 2.19
C ALA A 64 9.06 -6.25 1.37
N THR A 65 9.76 -7.21 1.99
CA THR A 65 10.30 -8.39 1.29
C THR A 65 9.24 -9.38 0.79
N LYS A 66 7.99 -9.25 1.25
CA LYS A 66 6.83 -10.07 0.83
C LYS A 66 5.90 -9.34 -0.15
N LEU A 67 6.16 -8.07 -0.42
CA LEU A 67 5.50 -7.31 -1.47
C LEU A 67 6.34 -7.47 -2.75
N ARG A 68 5.89 -8.35 -3.65
CA ARG A 68 6.51 -8.56 -4.97
C ARG A 68 5.42 -8.66 -6.02
N TYR A 69 5.49 -7.78 -7.01
CA TYR A 69 4.53 -7.66 -8.10
C TYR A 69 5.32 -7.47 -9.40
N ASN A 70 4.93 -8.14 -10.48
CA ASN A 70 5.70 -8.09 -11.73
C ASN A 70 5.62 -6.71 -12.39
N GLU A 71 4.51 -6.01 -12.17
CA GLU A 71 4.22 -4.68 -12.69
C GLU A 71 4.85 -3.54 -11.86
N ILE A 72 5.43 -3.83 -10.69
CA ILE A 72 6.09 -2.85 -9.81
C ILE A 72 7.58 -3.21 -9.71
N PRO A 73 8.46 -2.51 -10.46
CA PRO A 73 9.88 -2.88 -10.54
C PRO A 73 10.62 -2.76 -9.20
N ASP A 74 10.35 -1.71 -8.42
CA ASP A 74 11.01 -1.45 -7.15
C ASP A 74 10.01 -0.96 -6.08
N VAL A 75 9.52 -1.93 -5.30
CA VAL A 75 8.61 -1.68 -4.18
C VAL A 75 9.24 -0.76 -3.13
N HIS A 76 10.55 -0.78 -2.94
CA HIS A 76 11.19 0.05 -1.91
C HIS A 76 11.18 1.53 -2.31
N ILE A 77 11.53 1.83 -3.57
CA ILE A 77 11.45 3.20 -4.11
C ILE A 77 10.01 3.72 -4.05
N ASP A 78 9.04 2.90 -4.44
CA ASP A 78 7.63 3.29 -4.42
C ASP A 78 7.09 3.46 -3.00
N ALA A 79 7.53 2.64 -2.05
CA ALA A 79 7.17 2.80 -0.65
C ALA A 79 7.74 4.10 -0.03
N ILE A 80 8.94 4.53 -0.44
CA ILE A 80 9.50 5.84 -0.04
C ILE A 80 8.66 6.98 -0.62
N ARG A 81 8.26 6.90 -1.89
CA ARG A 81 7.40 7.92 -2.52
C ARG A 81 6.06 8.06 -1.78
N LEU A 82 5.46 6.93 -1.41
CA LEU A 82 4.24 6.91 -0.61
C LEU A 82 4.46 7.50 0.79
N GLN A 83 5.61 7.24 1.42
CA GLN A 83 5.95 7.82 2.72
C GLN A 83 6.12 9.33 2.66
N ASN A 84 6.74 9.87 1.60
CA ASN A 84 6.92 11.31 1.42
C ASN A 84 5.59 12.08 1.25
N CYS A 85 4.51 11.36 0.97
CA CYS A 85 3.16 11.88 0.83
C CYS A 85 2.25 11.44 2.00
N ASP A 86 2.84 10.94 3.09
CA ASP A 86 2.14 10.47 4.30
C ASP A 86 1.09 9.37 4.06
N LEU A 87 1.14 8.66 2.93
CA LEU A 87 0.21 7.57 2.62
C LEU A 87 0.60 6.24 3.28
N VAL A 88 1.87 6.04 3.59
CA VAL A 88 2.38 4.87 4.32
C VAL A 88 3.45 5.28 5.31
N SER A 89 3.64 4.48 6.35
CA SER A 89 4.76 4.62 7.28
C SER A 89 5.74 3.46 7.11
N LEU A 90 7.01 3.78 6.84
CA LEU A 90 8.08 2.78 6.82
C LEU A 90 8.69 2.65 8.21
N TYR A 91 8.72 1.42 8.69
CA TYR A 91 9.34 1.07 9.97
C TYR A 91 10.65 0.34 9.69
N GLY A 92 11.66 0.66 10.50
CA GLY A 92 12.96 -0.01 10.47
C GLY A 92 12.89 -1.45 11.02
N ALA A 93 14.05 -1.99 11.37
CA ALA A 93 14.17 -3.34 11.90
C ALA A 93 13.50 -3.52 13.29
N GLU A 94 13.20 -2.42 13.99
CA GLU A 94 12.46 -2.46 15.25
C GLU A 94 10.97 -2.58 14.98
N PRO A 95 10.32 -3.69 15.40
CA PRO A 95 8.90 -3.87 15.19
C PRO A 95 8.12 -2.76 15.91
N ALA A 96 7.10 -2.23 15.24
CA ALA A 96 5.99 -1.61 15.99
C ALA A 96 5.45 -2.59 17.03
N ALA A 97 4.72 -2.08 18.03
CA ALA A 97 4.17 -2.87 19.15
C ALA A 97 3.80 -4.31 18.75
N ILE A 98 4.25 -5.30 19.52
CA ILE A 98 4.19 -6.74 19.17
C ILE A 98 2.82 -7.16 18.63
N GLU A 99 1.74 -6.64 19.22
CA GLU A 99 0.35 -6.89 18.81
C GLU A 99 0.10 -6.64 17.31
N ASN A 100 0.75 -5.63 16.75
CA ASN A 100 0.66 -5.22 15.34
C ASN A 100 1.55 -6.06 14.41
N THR A 101 2.51 -6.81 14.95
CA THR A 101 3.54 -7.52 14.17
C THR A 101 3.44 -9.03 14.30
N LEU A 102 2.62 -9.57 15.20
CA LEU A 102 2.45 -11.02 15.42
C LEU A 102 2.11 -11.78 14.14
N GLY A 103 1.24 -11.21 13.29
CA GLY A 103 0.86 -11.80 12.00
C GLY A 103 1.89 -11.63 10.88
N LEU A 104 2.91 -10.79 11.06
CA LEU A 104 3.92 -10.51 10.04
C LEU A 104 4.99 -11.59 9.96
N PHE A 105 5.27 -12.29 11.05
CA PHE A 105 6.36 -13.25 11.17
C PHE A 105 5.84 -14.66 11.42
N ASN A 106 6.47 -15.64 10.80
CA ASN A 106 6.22 -17.03 11.15
C ASN A 106 6.91 -17.39 12.48
N LYS A 107 6.53 -18.52 13.08
CA LYS A 107 7.07 -18.97 14.38
C LYS A 107 8.60 -19.03 14.43
N LYS A 108 9.27 -19.44 13.35
CA LYS A 108 10.75 -19.52 13.31
C LYS A 108 11.39 -18.13 13.33
N GLU A 109 10.80 -17.19 12.61
CA GLU A 109 11.28 -15.80 12.55
C GLU A 109 11.08 -15.07 13.88
N TRP A 110 9.94 -15.29 14.55
CA TRP A 110 9.69 -14.78 15.89
C TRP A 110 10.72 -15.29 16.90
N LEU A 111 11.00 -16.60 16.87
CA LEU A 111 12.01 -17.18 17.76
C LEU A 111 13.39 -16.56 17.53
N ALA A 112 13.80 -16.35 16.28
CA ALA A 112 15.09 -15.74 15.96
C ALA A 112 15.22 -14.28 16.43
N GLN A 113 14.14 -13.49 16.37
CA GLN A 113 14.14 -12.12 16.89
C GLN A 113 14.22 -12.07 18.42
N LEU A 114 13.49 -12.95 19.11
CA LEU A 114 13.51 -13.00 20.58
C LEU A 114 14.86 -13.46 21.14
N THR A 115 15.62 -14.31 20.43
CA THR A 115 16.98 -14.70 20.87
C THR A 115 18.05 -13.63 20.62
N HIS A 116 17.85 -12.72 19.66
CA HIS A 116 18.79 -11.61 19.39
C HIS A 116 18.54 -10.37 20.26
N SER A 117 17.43 -10.35 21.02
CA SER A 117 17.05 -9.27 21.94
C SER A 117 17.59 -9.49 23.36
N ARG A 118 18.76 -10.14 23.50
CA ARG A 118 19.38 -10.47 24.80
C ARG A 118 20.82 -10.02 24.89
#